data_AF-A0A6U6FZJ5-F1
#
_entry.id   AF-A0A6U6FZJ5-F1
#
_cell.length_a   1.000
_cell.length_b   1.000
_cell.length_c   1.000
_cell.angle_alpha   90.00
_cell.angle_beta   90.00
_cell.angle_gamma   90.00
#
_symmetry.space_group_name_H-M   'P 1'
#
loop_
_entity.id
_entity.type
_entity.pdbx_description
1 polymer ?
#
loop_
_entity_poly.entity_id
_entity_poly.type
_entity_poly.pdbx_seq_one_letter_code
_entity_poly.pdbx_strand_id
1 'polypeptide(L)'
;HEVYKECLARHPFFFQLLEHNFSAMRALCHSAVKEVSFRAEQDVFSDGQAVDKVYFVIEGSLEYRMRCGTVSPSSSSMSADSLQVARDEVHEGQWLAEAALWVKWFHMGKTVSRQHTLTLVLSVP
;
A
#
# COMPACT_ATOMS: atom_id res chain seq x y z
N HIS A 1 18.71 -12.01 2.96
CA HIS A 1 17.40 -12.01 2.26
C HIS A 1 16.54 -13.19 2.76
N GLU A 2 16.29 -13.25 4.06
CA GLU A 2 15.32 -14.20 4.65
C GLU A 2 14.21 -13.42 5.35
N VAL A 3 14.58 -12.33 6.04
CA VAL A 3 13.67 -11.35 6.65
C VAL A 3 12.58 -10.83 5.69
N TYR A 4 12.92 -10.54 4.43
CA TYR A 4 11.93 -10.08 3.43
C TYR A 4 10.95 -11.16 2.99
N LYS A 5 11.37 -12.43 3.02
CA LYS A 5 10.49 -13.55 2.62
C LYS A 5 9.35 -13.69 3.60
N GLU A 6 9.61 -13.55 4.90
CA GLU A 6 8.59 -13.60 5.93
C GLU A 6 7.59 -12.45 5.80
N CYS A 7 8.06 -11.25 5.46
CA CYS A 7 7.19 -10.10 5.22
C CYS A 7 6.29 -10.32 3.99
N LEU A 8 6.86 -10.73 2.86
CA LEU A 8 6.10 -11.00 1.63
C LEU A 8 5.14 -12.18 1.82
N ALA A 9 5.57 -13.25 2.49
CA ALA A 9 4.77 -14.46 2.71
C ALA A 9 3.55 -14.22 3.63
N ARG A 10 3.39 -13.03 4.23
CA ARG A 10 2.12 -12.66 4.89
C ARG A 10 0.99 -12.52 3.88
N HIS A 11 1.30 -12.21 2.64
CA HIS A 11 0.33 -12.14 1.57
C HIS A 11 0.13 -13.54 0.95
N PRO A 12 -1.12 -14.03 0.82
CA PRO A 12 -1.41 -15.41 0.41
C PRO A 12 -0.73 -15.84 -0.90
N PHE A 13 -0.71 -14.96 -1.91
CA PHE A 13 -0.02 -15.23 -3.17
C PHE A 13 1.48 -15.51 -2.99
N PHE A 14 2.20 -14.68 -2.25
CA PHE A 14 3.64 -14.86 -2.06
C PHE A 14 3.96 -16.03 -1.12
N PHE A 15 3.07 -16.35 -0.18
CA PHE A 15 3.16 -17.58 0.59
C PHE A 15 3.15 -18.81 -0.33
N GLN A 16 2.16 -18.89 -1.22
CA GLN A 16 2.07 -20.00 -2.18
C GLN A 16 3.25 -20.02 -3.16
N LEU A 17 3.72 -18.85 -3.59
CA LEU A 17 4.90 -18.75 -4.45
C LEU A 17 6.16 -19.27 -3.76
N LEU A 18 6.34 -18.98 -2.47
CA LEU A 18 7.47 -19.47 -1.68
C LEU A 18 7.44 -21.00 -1.55
N GLU A 19 6.27 -21.56 -1.25
CA GLU A 19 6.08 -23.02 -1.06
C GLU A 19 6.28 -23.82 -2.35
N HIS A 20 5.81 -23.30 -3.49
CA HIS A 20 5.83 -24.03 -4.76
C HIS A 20 7.00 -23.67 -5.68
N ASN A 21 7.58 -22.48 -5.57
CA ASN A 21 8.65 -22.03 -6.44
C ASN A 21 9.62 -21.06 -5.73
N PHE A 22 10.44 -21.64 -4.85
CA PHE A 22 11.48 -20.91 -4.11
C PHE A 22 12.42 -20.10 -5.02
N SER A 23 12.74 -20.59 -6.21
CA SER A 23 13.62 -19.91 -7.17
C SER A 23 13.00 -18.61 -7.68
N ALA A 24 11.70 -18.62 -8.01
CA ALA A 24 10.98 -17.42 -8.42
C ALA A 24 10.88 -16.40 -7.27
N MET A 25 10.57 -16.87 -6.06
CA MET A 25 10.54 -16.01 -4.87
C MET A 25 11.91 -15.38 -4.58
N ARG A 26 13.00 -16.13 -4.76
CA ARG A 26 14.36 -15.61 -4.62
C ARG A 26 14.68 -14.54 -5.66
N ALA A 27 14.28 -14.75 -6.92
CA ALA A 27 14.46 -13.78 -7.99
C ALA A 27 13.66 -12.49 -7.72
N LEU A 28 12.41 -12.62 -7.26
CA LEU A 28 11.55 -11.50 -6.89
C LEU A 28 12.15 -10.69 -5.74
N CYS A 29 12.59 -11.37 -4.67
CA CYS A 29 13.28 -10.75 -3.53
C CYS A 29 14.55 -9.98 -3.94
N HIS A 30 15.22 -10.36 -5.03
CA HIS A 30 16.48 -9.75 -5.45
C HIS A 30 16.30 -8.61 -6.46
N SER A 31 15.30 -8.72 -7.34
CA SER A 31 15.14 -7.83 -8.49
C SER A 31 14.07 -6.76 -8.32
N ALA A 32 12.98 -7.08 -7.61
CA ALA A 32 11.78 -6.26 -7.59
C ALA A 32 11.50 -5.62 -6.23
N VAL A 33 12.20 -6.06 -5.18
CA VAL A 33 11.96 -5.67 -3.80
C VAL A 33 13.03 -4.70 -3.30
N LYS A 34 12.60 -3.59 -2.70
CA LYS A 34 13.47 -2.61 -2.06
C LYS A 34 12.92 -2.18 -0.72
N GLU A 35 13.80 -1.92 0.23
CA GLU A 35 13.43 -1.31 1.49
C GLU A 35 13.40 0.21 1.34
N VAL A 36 12.32 0.84 1.78
CA VAL A 36 12.11 2.29 1.71
C VAL A 36 11.62 2.79 3.04
N SER A 37 12.31 3.78 3.60
CA SER A 37 11.90 4.47 4.80
C SER A 37 11.23 5.80 4.48
N PHE A 38 10.16 6.08 5.22
CA PHE A 38 9.41 7.32 5.15
C PHE A 38 9.57 8.09 6.45
N ARG A 39 9.70 9.41 6.32
CA ARG A 39 9.62 10.33 7.46
C ARG A 39 8.16 10.51 7.87
N ALA A 40 7.94 10.89 9.12
CA ALA A 40 6.62 11.29 9.57
C ALA A 40 6.06 12.39 8.64
N GLU A 41 4.78 12.26 8.32
CA GLU A 41 4.03 13.15 7.42
C GLU A 41 4.51 13.16 5.95
N GLN A 42 5.41 12.25 5.56
CA GLN A 42 5.83 12.11 4.18
C GLN A 42 4.75 11.39 3.35
N ASP A 43 4.45 11.95 2.17
CA ASP A 43 3.57 11.30 1.19
C ASP A 43 4.27 10.06 0.61
N VAL A 44 3.56 8.92 0.62
CA VAL A 44 4.02 7.66 0.02
C VAL A 44 3.60 7.60 -1.44
N PHE A 45 2.34 7.90 -1.72
CA PHE A 45 1.80 8.09 -3.06
C PHE A 45 0.56 8.99 -3.02
N SER A 46 0.21 9.55 -4.17
CA SER A 46 -0.91 10.46 -4.35
C SER A 46 -2.01 9.88 -5.24
N ASP A 47 -3.20 10.43 -5.06
CA ASP A 47 -4.36 10.17 -5.91
C ASP A 47 -4.05 10.43 -7.39
N GLY A 48 -4.56 9.58 -8.27
CA GLY A 48 -4.34 9.64 -9.71
C GLY A 48 -2.97 9.14 -10.20
N GLN A 49 -2.05 8.73 -9.32
CA GLN A 49 -0.79 8.10 -9.74
C GLN A 49 -1.04 6.64 -10.16
N ALA A 50 -0.30 6.17 -11.17
CA ALA A 50 -0.38 4.77 -11.58
C ALA A 50 0.08 3.85 -10.44
N VAL A 51 -0.66 2.77 -10.22
CA VAL A 51 -0.35 1.77 -9.19
C VAL A 51 0.66 0.78 -9.77
N ASP A 52 1.95 1.03 -9.51
CA ASP A 52 3.08 0.23 -10.00
C ASP A 52 3.87 -0.45 -8.87
N LYS A 53 3.49 -0.21 -7.62
CA LYS A 53 4.18 -0.68 -6.42
C LYS A 53 3.21 -1.17 -5.35
N VAL A 54 3.59 -2.25 -4.67
CA VAL A 54 2.96 -2.72 -3.43
C VAL A 54 3.86 -2.35 -2.25
N TYR A 55 3.27 -1.92 -1.15
CA TYR A 55 3.99 -1.51 0.05
C TYR A 55 3.60 -2.44 1.20
N PHE A 56 4.56 -3.12 1.80
CA PHE A 56 4.39 -3.91 3.01
C PHE A 56 5.01 -3.16 4.18
N VAL A 57 4.26 -2.93 5.25
CA VAL A 57 4.76 -2.20 6.42
C VAL A 57 5.58 -3.16 7.29
N ILE A 58 6.86 -2.84 7.49
CA ILE A 58 7.76 -3.58 8.38
C ILE A 58 7.69 -2.97 9.79
N GLU A 59 7.78 -1.65 9.87
CA GLU A 59 7.77 -0.88 11.12
C GLU A 59 6.98 0.42 10.92
N GLY A 60 6.23 0.84 11.94
CA GLY A 60 5.48 2.10 11.92
C GLY A 60 4.09 1.97 11.32
N SER A 61 3.57 3.04 10.70
CA SER A 61 2.22 3.04 10.15
C SER A 61 2.00 4.06 9.02
N LEU A 62 1.11 3.67 8.10
CA LEU A 62 0.67 4.49 6.99
C LEU A 62 -0.82 4.79 7.15
N GLU A 63 -1.25 5.97 6.72
CA GLU A 63 -2.67 6.31 6.64
C GLU A 63 -3.05 6.52 5.18
N TYR A 64 -3.97 5.68 4.70
CA TYR A 64 -4.63 5.86 3.43
C TYR A 64 -5.83 6.79 3.59
N ARG A 65 -5.93 7.80 2.72
CA ARG A 65 -7.00 8.79 2.69
C ARG A 65 -7.70 8.74 1.35
N MET A 66 -8.95 8.29 1.34
CA MET A 66 -9.79 8.27 0.16
C MET A 66 -10.85 9.36 0.25
N ARG A 67 -11.01 10.14 -0.83
CA ARG A 67 -12.12 11.08 -0.94
C ARG A 67 -13.37 10.27 -1.30
N CYS A 68 -14.28 10.09 -0.35
CA CYS A 68 -15.55 9.45 -0.64
C CYS A 68 -16.59 10.54 -0.96
N GLY A 69 -17.20 10.44 -2.15
CA GLY A 69 -18.41 11.19 -2.45
C GLY A 69 -19.61 10.48 -1.85
N THR A 70 -19.81 10.56 -0.54
CA THR A 70 -21.09 10.13 0.05
C THR A 70 -22.15 11.15 -0.31
N VAL A 71 -22.96 10.84 -1.32
CA VAL A 71 -24.33 11.36 -1.41
C VAL A 71 -25.09 10.77 -0.22
N SER A 72 -25.03 11.44 0.93
CA SER A 72 -25.99 11.21 2.00
C SER A 72 -27.39 11.49 1.42
N PRO A 73 -28.34 10.54 1.43
CA PRO A 73 -29.68 10.73 0.86
C PRO A 73 -30.54 11.78 1.60
N SER A 74 -29.99 12.50 2.57
CA SER A 74 -30.75 13.26 3.58
C SER A 74 -30.21 14.66 3.88
N SER A 75 -29.50 15.31 2.95
CA SER A 75 -28.98 16.67 3.21
C SER A 75 -29.12 17.58 1.99
N SER A 76 -30.29 18.20 1.85
CA SER A 76 -30.58 19.29 0.90
C SER A 76 -29.93 20.62 1.33
N SER A 77 -28.64 20.61 1.66
CA SER A 77 -27.85 21.81 1.91
C SER A 77 -26.43 21.60 1.38
N MET A 78 -26.17 22.08 0.17
CA MET A 78 -24.83 22.05 -0.41
C MET A 78 -23.94 23.09 0.28
N SER A 79 -23.26 22.69 1.35
CA SER A 79 -22.01 23.31 1.74
C SER A 79 -20.89 22.58 1.00
N ALA A 80 -20.20 23.28 0.10
CA ALA A 80 -19.19 22.72 -0.80
C ALA A 80 -17.91 22.19 -0.12
N ASP A 81 -17.86 22.11 1.22
CA ASP A 81 -16.60 22.01 1.96
C ASP A 81 -16.51 20.81 2.93
N SER A 82 -17.52 19.93 2.97
CA SER A 82 -17.55 18.78 3.88
C SER A 82 -17.43 17.45 3.14
N LEU A 83 -16.41 17.30 2.28
CA LEU A 83 -16.05 16.01 1.70
C LEU A 83 -15.64 15.03 2.81
N GLN A 84 -16.39 13.95 2.99
CA GLN A 84 -16.01 12.89 3.92
C GLN A 84 -14.76 12.17 3.38
N VAL A 85 -13.68 12.20 4.16
CA VAL A 85 -12.45 11.50 3.85
C VAL A 85 -12.43 10.22 4.67
N ALA A 86 -12.58 9.07 4.01
CA ALA A 86 -12.35 7.78 4.64
C ALA A 86 -10.85 7.65 4.94
N ARG A 87 -10.52 7.22 6.16
CA ARG A 87 -9.15 7.06 6.63
C ARG A 87 -8.96 5.65 7.15
N ASP A 88 -8.03 4.93 6.54
CA ASP A 88 -7.65 3.58 6.96
C ASP A 88 -6.17 3.58 7.34
N GLU A 89 -5.87 3.07 8.53
CA GLU A 89 -4.50 2.91 9.00
C GLU A 89 -3.97 1.51 8.65
N VAL A 90 -2.79 1.49 8.04
CA VAL A 90 -2.06 0.28 7.65
C VAL A 90 -0.86 0.16 8.60
N HIS A 91 -0.87 -0.93 9.36
CA HIS A 91 0.07 -1.22 10.43
C HIS A 91 1.09 -2.27 10.01
N GLU A 92 2.07 -2.51 10.89
CA GLU A 92 3.10 -3.54 10.74
C GLU A 92 2.53 -4.91 10.36
N GLY A 93 3.11 -5.50 9.33
CA GLY A 93 2.67 -6.78 8.78
C GLY A 93 1.48 -6.71 7.81
N GLN A 94 0.89 -5.52 7.61
CA GLN A 94 -0.12 -5.29 6.58
C GLN A 94 0.52 -4.72 5.31
N TRP A 95 -0.26 -4.69 4.22
CA TRP A 95 0.16 -4.15 2.94
C TRP A 95 -0.93 -3.26 2.33
N LEU A 96 -0.53 -2.46 1.36
CA LEU A 96 -1.46 -1.66 0.56
C LEU A 96 -1.02 -1.61 -0.90
N ALA A 97 -1.93 -1.12 -1.75
CA ALA A 97 -1.77 -1.04 -3.20
C ALA A 97 -1.58 -2.41 -3.88
N GLU A 98 -2.22 -3.45 -3.34
CA GLU A 98 -2.20 -4.82 -3.89
C GLU A 98 -2.63 -4.88 -5.36
N ALA A 99 -3.50 -3.96 -5.79
CA ALA A 99 -3.93 -3.82 -7.18
C ALA A 99 -2.76 -3.77 -8.18
N ALA A 100 -1.57 -3.30 -7.78
CA ALA A 100 -0.35 -3.30 -8.59
C ALA A 100 -0.01 -4.69 -9.16
N LEU A 101 -0.36 -5.76 -8.45
CA LEU A 101 -0.03 -7.14 -8.83
C LEU A 101 -0.93 -7.68 -9.94
N TRP A 102 -2.13 -7.11 -10.08
CA TRP A 102 -3.22 -7.77 -10.81
C TRP A 102 -3.71 -6.96 -12.00
N VAL A 103 -3.74 -5.64 -11.88
CA VAL A 103 -4.44 -4.77 -12.82
C VAL A 103 -3.69 -3.45 -13.03
N LYS A 104 -3.78 -2.89 -14.23
CA LYS A 104 -3.38 -1.50 -14.47
C LYS A 104 -4.41 -0.59 -13.84
N TRP A 105 -4.01 0.10 -12.78
CA TRP A 105 -4.91 0.90 -11.95
C TRP A 105 -4.27 2.25 -11.59
N PHE A 106 -5.08 3.17 -11.07
CA PHE A 106 -4.63 4.45 -10.53
C PHE A 106 -5.04 4.56 -9.06
N HIS A 107 -4.17 5.06 -8.20
CA HIS A 107 -4.52 5.27 -6.80
C HIS A 107 -5.75 6.17 -6.70
N MET A 108 -6.76 5.75 -5.93
CA MET A 108 -8.03 6.49 -5.75
C MET A 108 -8.01 7.38 -4.50
N GLY A 109 -6.82 7.59 -3.95
CA GLY A 109 -6.58 8.24 -2.68
C GLY A 109 -5.09 8.45 -2.48
N LYS A 110 -4.74 9.14 -1.40
CA LYS A 110 -3.36 9.40 -1.03
C LYS A 110 -2.97 8.63 0.22
N THR A 111 -1.72 8.21 0.29
CA THR A 111 -1.16 7.59 1.50
C THR A 111 -0.08 8.46 2.07
N VAL A 112 -0.14 8.67 3.38
CA VAL A 112 0.89 9.42 4.11
C VAL A 112 1.42 8.57 5.26
N SER A 113 2.69 8.75 5.56
CA SER A 113 3.30 8.14 6.72
C SER A 113 2.94 8.94 7.97
N ARG A 114 2.50 8.28 9.06
CA ARG A 114 2.12 8.99 10.31
C ARG A 114 3.30 9.23 11.24
N GLN A 115 4.30 8.38 11.16
CA GLN A 115 5.51 8.37 11.97
C GLN A 115 6.67 7.83 11.12
N HIS A 116 7.88 7.70 11.67
CA HIS A 116 8.92 6.99 10.91
C HIS A 116 8.42 5.59 10.53
N THR A 117 8.38 5.29 9.24
CA THR A 117 7.80 4.04 8.73
C THR A 117 8.78 3.36 7.81
N LEU A 118 9.07 2.10 8.09
CA LEU A 118 9.89 1.25 7.24
C LEU A 118 8.97 0.36 6.41
N THR A 119 9.16 0.35 5.10
CA THR A 119 8.36 -0.47 4.19
C THR A 119 9.23 -1.31 3.28
N LEU A 120 8.72 -2.48 2.94
CA LEU A 120 9.19 -3.27 1.82
C LEU A 120 8.35 -2.92 0.60
N VAL A 121 8.99 -2.41 -0.44
CA VAL A 121 8.35 -1.98 -1.67
C VAL A 121 8.63 -2.99 -2.77
N LEU A 122 7.58 -3.60 -3.30
CA LEU A 122 7.64 -4.47 -4.46
C LEU A 122 7.21 -3.71 -5.70
N SER A 123 8.12 -3.51 -6.65
CA SER A 123 7.82 -2.86 -7.93
C SER A 123 7.38 -3.90 -8.96
N VAL A 124 6.25 -3.66 -9.61
CA VAL A 124 5.68 -4.53 -10.64
C VAL A 124 5.86 -3.83 -12.01
N PRO A 125 6.35 -4.53 -13.04
CA PRO A 125 6.56 -3.95 -14.38
C PRO A 125 5.25 -3.66 -15.14
#